data_AF-A0A062XYQ5-F1
#
_entry.id   AF-A0A062XYQ5-F1
#
_cell.length_a   1.000
_cell.length_b   1.000
_cell.length_c   1.000
_cell.angle_alpha   90.00
_cell.angle_beta   90.00
_cell.angle_gamma   90.00
#
_symmetry.space_group_name_H-M   'P 1'
#
loop_
_entity.id
_entity.type
_entity.pdbx_description
1 polymer ?
#
loop_
_entity_poly.entity_id
_entity_poly.type
_entity_poly.pdbx_seq_one_letter_code
_entity_poly.pdbx_strand_id
1 'polypeptide(L)'
;MKDPENSEGEGVTTRKLVRPALPDVSERTLPSASLRPGVVSRRQAPPEQTNAENYYFVKQMQAKTPMVVVLTDGTELRGWIEWYDKDCIKLNRHDGPNLMIYKHSIRYMFKEEELRYHRRRKIKE
;
A
#
# COMPACT_ATOMS: atom_id res chain seq x y z
N MET A 1 -16.01 -56.50 18.78
CA MET A 1 -16.86 -56.30 17.59
C MET A 1 -16.74 -54.84 17.19
N LYS A 2 -16.18 -54.57 15.99
CA LYS A 2 -16.29 -53.37 15.13
C LYS A 2 -16.37 -51.95 15.73
N ASP A 3 -15.38 -51.11 15.42
CA ASP A 3 -15.52 -49.65 15.15
C ASP A 3 -16.27 -49.41 13.80
N PRO A 4 -16.46 -48.20 13.21
CA PRO A 4 -16.35 -46.77 13.65
C PRO A 4 -17.46 -45.82 13.07
N GLU A 5 -17.58 -44.55 13.51
CA GLU A 5 -18.11 -43.39 12.72
C GLU A 5 -17.83 -42.05 13.47
N ASN A 6 -16.82 -41.24 13.11
CA ASN A 6 -16.69 -40.20 12.05
C ASN A 6 -17.10 -38.77 12.48
N SER A 7 -16.08 -37.88 12.51
CA SER A 7 -16.01 -36.44 12.14
C SER A 7 -16.99 -35.42 12.75
N GLU A 8 -16.70 -34.14 13.01
CA GLU A 8 -15.88 -33.11 12.35
C GLU A 8 -15.50 -32.06 13.42
N GLY A 9 -14.34 -31.42 13.39
CA GLY A 9 -14.19 -30.15 12.66
C GLY A 9 -13.84 -29.00 13.60
N GLU A 10 -12.53 -28.76 13.79
CA GLU A 10 -11.98 -27.66 14.59
C GLU A 10 -12.34 -26.27 14.01
N GLY A 11 -13.08 -25.50 14.79
CA GLY A 11 -12.76 -24.11 15.16
C GLY A 11 -12.31 -23.11 14.08
N VAL A 12 -13.20 -22.71 13.17
CA VAL A 12 -13.09 -21.39 12.49
C VAL A 12 -13.81 -20.35 13.35
N THR A 13 -13.07 -19.68 14.25
CA THR A 13 -13.62 -18.55 15.01
C THR A 13 -13.76 -17.33 14.10
N THR A 14 -14.97 -17.11 13.57
CA THR A 14 -15.34 -15.82 12.99
C THR A 14 -15.42 -14.81 14.13
N ARG A 15 -14.39 -13.95 14.25
CA ARG A 15 -14.42 -12.85 15.22
C ARG A 15 -15.50 -11.86 14.82
N LYS A 16 -16.70 -12.04 15.40
CA LYS A 16 -17.79 -11.06 15.29
C LYS A 16 -17.31 -9.75 15.88
N LEU A 17 -17.39 -8.68 15.09
CA LEU A 17 -17.11 -7.32 15.54
C LEU A 17 -18.20 -6.91 16.54
N VAL A 18 -17.90 -7.01 17.84
CA VAL A 18 -18.79 -6.54 18.89
C VAL A 18 -18.75 -5.01 18.89
N ARG A 19 -19.86 -4.37 18.53
CA ARG A 19 -20.05 -2.93 18.66
C ARG A 19 -20.67 -2.67 20.04
N PRO A 20 -19.98 -2.04 20.99
CA PRO A 20 -20.62 -1.58 22.21
C PRO A 20 -21.70 -0.55 21.84
N ALA A 21 -22.90 -0.71 22.41
CA ALA A 21 -23.97 0.26 22.25
C ALA A 21 -23.57 1.54 22.99
N LEU A 22 -23.43 2.64 22.26
CA LEU A 22 -23.26 3.96 22.85
C LEU A 22 -24.65 4.47 23.29
N PRO A 23 -24.75 5.16 24.44
CA PRO A 23 -26.01 5.69 24.93
C PRO A 23 -26.61 6.71 23.95
N ASP A 24 -27.90 6.56 23.70
CA ASP A 24 -28.71 7.39 22.83
C ASP A 24 -28.87 8.79 23.44
N VAL A 25 -28.23 9.80 22.84
CA VAL A 25 -28.51 11.20 23.15
C VAL A 25 -29.66 11.62 22.25
N SER A 26 -30.88 11.34 22.72
CA SER A 26 -32.11 11.77 22.07
C SER A 26 -32.27 13.30 22.17
N GLU A 27 -32.46 13.88 20.99
CA GLU A 27 -33.27 15.07 20.70
C GLU A 27 -32.86 16.44 21.28
N ARG A 28 -32.43 17.31 20.35
CA ARG A 28 -33.30 18.43 19.99
C ARG A 28 -33.02 19.01 18.61
N THR A 29 -34.06 18.95 17.77
CA THR A 29 -34.41 19.87 16.68
C THR A 29 -33.74 19.68 15.32
N LEU A 30 -34.24 18.74 14.50
CA LEU A 30 -34.31 18.92 13.03
C LEU A 30 -35.57 18.21 12.48
N PRO A 31 -36.32 18.81 11.55
CA PRO A 31 -37.59 18.27 11.08
C PRO A 31 -37.35 17.06 10.16
N SER A 32 -38.24 16.08 10.34
CA SER A 32 -38.37 14.85 9.58
C SER A 32 -38.26 15.07 8.06
N ALA A 33 -37.25 14.45 7.44
CA ALA A 33 -37.22 14.20 6.01
C ALA A 33 -36.74 12.76 5.76
N SER A 34 -37.71 11.84 5.79
CA SER A 34 -37.80 10.66 4.92
C SER A 34 -36.54 9.80 4.74
N LEU A 35 -36.59 8.62 5.36
CA LEU A 35 -36.04 7.36 4.85
C LEU A 35 -36.15 7.29 3.31
N ARG A 36 -35.06 7.57 2.60
CA ARG A 36 -34.89 7.24 1.18
C ARG A 36 -33.76 6.21 1.06
N PRO A 37 -34.05 4.96 0.65
CA PRO A 37 -33.01 4.03 0.22
C PRO A 37 -32.42 4.56 -1.09
N GLY A 38 -31.16 4.99 -1.09
CA GLY A 38 -30.52 5.42 -2.33
C GLY A 38 -29.37 6.43 -2.23
N VAL A 39 -29.06 6.99 -1.05
CA VAL A 39 -27.88 7.85 -0.93
C VAL A 39 -26.65 6.99 -0.68
N VAL A 40 -26.16 6.37 -1.75
CA VAL A 40 -24.74 6.02 -1.86
C VAL A 40 -23.97 7.32 -1.63
N SER A 41 -23.37 7.47 -0.45
CA SER A 41 -22.34 8.46 -0.22
C SER A 41 -21.28 8.22 -1.29
N ARG A 42 -21.32 9.04 -2.36
CA ARG A 42 -20.31 8.99 -3.41
C ARG A 42 -19.02 9.31 -2.69
N ARG A 43 -18.15 8.29 -2.54
CA ARG A 43 -16.76 8.52 -2.15
C ARG A 43 -16.24 9.59 -3.09
N GLN A 44 -16.03 10.80 -2.56
CA GLN A 44 -15.47 11.87 -3.36
C GLN A 44 -14.15 11.35 -3.91
N ALA A 45 -13.95 11.53 -5.23
CA ALA A 45 -12.68 11.16 -5.84
C ALA A 45 -11.55 11.84 -5.05
N PRO A 46 -10.42 11.15 -4.80
CA PRO A 46 -9.29 11.78 -4.15
C PRO A 46 -8.96 13.09 -4.88
N PRO A 47 -8.63 14.16 -4.14
CA PRO A 47 -8.21 15.40 -4.76
C PRO A 47 -7.07 15.12 -5.74
N GLU A 48 -7.04 15.86 -6.85
CA GLU A 48 -6.06 15.68 -7.92
C GLU A 48 -4.62 15.71 -7.39
N GLN A 49 -4.38 16.48 -6.32
CA GLN A 49 -3.12 16.51 -5.59
C GLN A 49 -3.25 15.79 -4.22
N THR A 50 -2.72 14.57 -4.15
CA THR A 50 -2.77 13.73 -2.94
C THR A 50 -1.50 13.81 -2.07
N ASN A 51 -0.44 14.49 -2.53
CA ASN A 51 0.89 14.53 -1.89
C ASN A 51 1.54 13.17 -1.59
N ALA A 52 0.97 12.07 -2.12
CA ALA A 52 1.43 10.72 -1.86
C ALA A 52 2.87 10.49 -2.32
N GLU A 53 3.24 11.11 -3.44
CA GLU A 53 4.59 11.06 -3.99
C GLU A 53 5.61 11.69 -3.02
N ASN A 54 5.35 12.92 -2.56
CA ASN A 54 6.21 13.61 -1.61
C ASN A 54 6.38 12.79 -0.33
N TYR A 55 5.28 12.25 0.21
CA TYR A 55 5.32 11.39 1.39
C TYR A 55 6.19 10.15 1.15
N TYR A 56 6.05 9.51 -0.01
CA TYR A 56 6.82 8.32 -0.36
C TYR A 56 8.33 8.62 -0.40
N PHE A 57 8.74 9.66 -1.13
CA PHE A 57 10.16 10.01 -1.28
C PHE A 57 10.78 10.44 0.05
N VAL A 58 10.13 11.33 0.79
CA VAL A 58 10.63 11.79 2.10
C VAL A 58 10.83 10.60 3.04
N LYS A 59 9.89 9.66 3.07
CA LYS A 59 10.00 8.44 3.88
C LYS A 59 11.17 7.55 3.45
N GLN A 60 11.38 7.35 2.14
CA GLN A 60 12.48 6.51 1.65
C GLN A 60 13.85 7.16 1.88
N MET A 61 13.94 8.50 1.73
CA MET A 61 15.17 9.27 1.99
C MET A 61 15.58 9.23 3.46
N GLN A 62 14.64 9.49 4.37
CA GLN A 62 14.91 9.48 5.82
C GLN A 62 15.37 8.11 6.30
N ALA A 63 14.73 7.05 5.81
CA ALA A 63 15.08 5.67 6.15
C ALA A 63 16.30 5.15 5.36
N LYS A 64 16.85 5.92 4.41
CA LYS A 64 17.85 5.48 3.42
C LYS A 64 17.51 4.09 2.87
N THR A 65 16.25 3.91 2.50
CA THR A 65 15.74 2.60 2.10
C THR A 65 16.45 2.14 0.83
N PRO A 66 17.03 0.92 0.81
CA PRO A 66 17.56 0.34 -0.41
C PRO A 66 16.43 0.15 -1.43
N MET A 67 16.61 0.73 -2.61
CA MET A 67 15.67 0.80 -3.71
C MET A 67 16.27 0.17 -4.96
N VAL A 68 15.41 -0.47 -5.74
CA VAL A 68 15.71 -0.88 -7.11
C VAL A 68 14.90 0.01 -8.05
N VAL A 69 15.59 0.73 -8.93
CA VAL A 69 15.00 1.61 -9.95
C VAL A 69 15.16 0.91 -11.30
N VAL A 70 14.04 0.55 -11.91
CA VAL A 70 14.03 -0.07 -13.24
C VAL A 70 13.74 1.02 -14.26
N LEU A 71 14.68 1.22 -15.16
CA LEU A 71 14.56 2.18 -16.26
C LEU A 71 13.70 1.62 -17.40
N THR A 72 13.30 2.51 -18.31
CA THR A 72 12.48 2.18 -19.48
C THR A 72 13.15 1.21 -20.47
N ASP A 73 14.48 1.22 -20.53
CA ASP A 73 15.31 0.27 -21.30
C ASP A 73 15.45 -1.10 -20.61
N GLY A 74 14.97 -1.25 -19.38
CA GLY A 74 15.08 -2.47 -18.57
C GLY A 74 16.32 -2.50 -17.68
N THR A 75 17.18 -1.47 -17.71
CA THR A 75 18.35 -1.39 -16.82
C THR A 75 17.90 -1.27 -15.37
N GLU A 76 18.45 -2.12 -14.48
CA GLU A 76 18.20 -2.06 -13.03
C GLU A 76 19.32 -1.29 -12.32
N LEU A 77 18.96 -0.23 -11.61
CA LEU A 77 19.87 0.54 -10.78
C LEU A 77 19.53 0.32 -9.30
N ARG A 78 20.55 0.10 -8.48
CA ARG A 78 20.41 -0.17 -7.04
C ARG A 78 21.08 0.90 -6.20
N GLY A 79 20.42 1.31 -5.14
CA GLY A 79 20.93 2.35 -4.25
C GLY A 79 19.83 2.90 -3.35
N TRP A 80 20.05 4.08 -2.78
CA TRP A 80 19.01 4.80 -2.04
C TRP A 80 18.82 6.20 -2.61
N ILE A 81 17.62 6.75 -2.42
CA ILE A 81 17.28 8.09 -2.89
C ILE A 81 17.86 9.09 -1.88
N GLU A 82 18.74 9.96 -2.36
CA GLU A 82 19.36 11.01 -1.53
C GLU A 82 18.59 12.32 -1.62
N TRP A 83 17.98 12.59 -2.78
CA TRP A 83 17.22 13.80 -3.06
C TRP A 83 16.19 13.55 -4.17
N TYR A 84 15.10 14.31 -4.17
CA TYR A 84 14.07 14.29 -5.21
C TYR A 84 13.67 15.71 -5.60
N ASP A 85 13.25 15.85 -6.85
CA ASP A 85 12.61 17.06 -7.38
C ASP A 85 11.31 16.67 -8.10
N LYS A 86 10.69 17.61 -8.78
CA LYS A 86 9.55 17.41 -9.67
C LYS A 86 9.87 16.41 -10.79
N ASP A 87 10.99 16.59 -11.49
CA ASP A 87 11.25 15.85 -12.74
C ASP A 87 12.35 14.79 -12.61
N CYS A 88 13.08 14.74 -11.50
CA CYS A 88 14.23 13.84 -11.33
C CYS A 88 14.43 13.41 -9.88
N ILE A 89 15.30 12.41 -9.70
CA ILE A 89 15.78 11.93 -8.40
C ILE A 89 17.30 11.76 -8.44
N LYS A 90 17.96 12.00 -7.30
CA LYS A 90 19.38 11.65 -7.09
C LYS A 90 19.45 10.28 -6.42
N LEU A 91 19.96 9.29 -7.13
CA LEU A 91 20.20 7.94 -6.64
C LEU A 91 21.68 7.80 -6.26
N ASN A 92 21.93 7.51 -4.99
CA ASN A 92 23.25 7.19 -4.48
C ASN A 92 23.44 5.67 -4.57
N ARG A 93 24.40 5.22 -5.39
CA ARG A 93 24.57 3.80 -5.70
C ARG A 93 25.61 3.17 -4.78
N HIS A 94 25.38 1.90 -4.44
CA HIS A 94 26.36 1.12 -3.69
C HIS A 94 27.60 0.81 -4.54
N ASP A 95 27.40 0.62 -5.85
CA ASP A 95 28.46 0.28 -6.79
C ASP A 95 28.53 1.34 -7.89
N GLY A 96 29.46 2.28 -7.74
CA GLY A 96 29.75 3.33 -8.71
C GLY A 96 29.24 4.73 -8.34
N PRO A 97 29.33 5.70 -9.27
CA PRO A 97 29.01 7.08 -8.99
C PRO A 97 27.50 7.31 -8.82
N ASN A 98 27.17 8.39 -8.11
CA ASN A 98 25.81 8.89 -7.94
C ASN A 98 25.21 9.31 -9.28
N LEU A 99 23.94 8.98 -9.48
CA LEU A 99 23.22 9.27 -10.71
C LEU A 99 22.08 10.24 -10.43
N MET A 100 21.87 11.18 -11.36
CA MET A 100 20.66 11.98 -11.44
C MET A 100 19.79 11.37 -12.53
N ILE A 101 18.63 10.84 -12.14
CA ILE A 101 17.74 10.08 -13.01
C ILE A 101 16.48 10.89 -13.23
N TYR A 102 16.15 11.17 -14.49
CA TYR A 102 14.87 11.79 -14.82
C TYR A 102 13.72 10.79 -14.64
N LYS A 103 12.62 11.24 -14.04
CA LYS A 103 11.45 10.39 -13.74
C LYS A 103 10.80 9.81 -15.00
N HIS A 104 10.82 10.54 -16.12
CA HIS A 104 10.29 10.03 -17.39
C HIS A 104 11.05 8.80 -17.92
N SER A 105 12.30 8.60 -17.50
CA SER A 105 13.10 7.42 -17.87
C SER A 105 12.88 6.24 -16.91
N ILE A 106 12.19 6.44 -15.78
CA ILE A 106 11.91 5.41 -14.79
C ILE A 106 10.63 4.66 -15.19
N ARG A 107 10.74 3.35 -15.35
CA ARG A 107 9.58 2.49 -15.62
C ARG A 107 8.81 2.19 -14.34
N TYR A 108 9.53 1.74 -13.31
CA TYR A 108 9.01 1.54 -11.96
C TYR A 108 10.16 1.45 -10.95
N MET A 109 9.84 1.61 -9.68
CA MET A 109 10.78 1.45 -8.58
C MET A 109 10.12 0.67 -7.45
N PHE A 110 10.91 -0.09 -6.69
CA PHE A 110 10.44 -0.86 -5.56
C PHE A 110 11.55 -1.00 -4.53
N LYS A 111 11.19 -1.33 -3.29
CA LYS A 111 12.18 -1.53 -2.24
C LYS A 111 12.95 -2.82 -2.48
N GLU A 112 14.25 -2.81 -2.28
CA GLU A 112 15.08 -4.00 -2.53
C GLU A 112 14.68 -5.20 -1.65
N GLU A 113 14.13 -4.95 -0.45
CA GLU A 113 13.58 -6.01 0.42
C GLU A 113 12.50 -6.85 -0.27
N GLU A 114 11.79 -6.29 -1.25
CA GLU A 114 10.70 -6.94 -1.97
C GLU A 114 11.19 -8.00 -2.98
N LEU A 115 12.48 -7.98 -3.36
CA LEU A 115 13.09 -9.02 -4.21
C LEU A 115 12.90 -10.43 -3.62
N ARG A 116 12.86 -10.55 -2.29
CA ARG A 116 12.63 -11.81 -1.59
C ARG A 116 11.27 -12.42 -1.90
N TYR A 117 10.25 -11.59 -2.14
CA TYR A 117 8.91 -12.06 -2.51
C TYR A 117 8.82 -12.43 -3.99
N HIS A 118 9.45 -11.65 -4.86
CA HIS A 118 9.47 -11.93 -6.30
C HIS A 118 10.18 -13.24 -6.63
N ARG A 119 11.29 -13.55 -5.96
CA ARG A 119 12.01 -14.83 -6.16
C ARG A 119 11.16 -16.04 -5.76
N ARG A 120 10.34 -15.93 -4.71
CA ARG A 120 9.46 -17.04 -4.26
C ARG A 120 8.32 -17.33 -5.23
N ARG A 121 7.80 -16.31 -5.95
CA ARG A 121 6.71 -16.50 -6.91
C ARG A 121 7.17 -17.23 -8.17
N LYS A 122 8.39 -16.93 -8.67
CA LYS A 122 8.96 -17.59 -9.85
C LYS A 122 9.33 -19.07 -9.68
N ILE A 123 9.38 -19.59 -8.45
CA ILE A 123 9.71 -21.01 -8.19
C ILE A 123 8.44 -21.89 -8.19
N LYS A 124 7.25 -21.28 -8.09
CA LYS A 124 5.97 -21.99 -8.03
C LYS A 124 5.25 -22.10 -9.38
N GLU A 125 5.84 -21.57 -10.42
CA GLU A 125 5.34 -21.58 -11.80
C GLU A 125 6.27 -22.45 -12.65
#